data_AF-A0A7X7EBP4-F1
#
_entry.id   AF-A0A7X7EBP4-F1
#
_cell.length_a   1.000
_cell.length_b   1.000
_cell.length_c   1.000
_cell.angle_alpha   90.00
_cell.angle_beta   90.00
_cell.angle_gamma   90.00
#
_symmetry.space_group_name_H-M   'P 1'
#
loop_
_entity.id
_entity.type
_entity.pdbx_description
1 polymer ?
#
loop_
_entity_poly.entity_id
_entity_poly.type
_entity_poly.pdbx_seq_one_letter_code
_entity_poly.pdbx_strand_id
1 'polypeptide(L)'
;MQRILDHPILGPLPEEEKVTIYVDGEPVEARKGEMIAAALMATGKPYFRKTVKRHEPRSIFCGIGRCTDCVMTVNGTPNVRTCVTAVEEGMVIETQMGFGDWGGKR
;
A
#
# COMPACT_ATOMS: atom_id res chain seq x y z
N MET A 1 2.25 -7.49 -9.69
CA MET A 1 1.15 -8.47 -9.81
C MET A 1 -0.03 -7.70 -10.37
N GLN A 2 -0.64 -8.14 -11.47
CA GLN A 2 -1.74 -7.38 -12.08
C GLN A 2 -3.08 -7.88 -11.58
N ARG A 3 -4.12 -7.05 -11.73
CA ARG A 3 -5.49 -7.44 -11.39
C ARG A 3 -5.99 -8.51 -12.35
N ILE A 4 -6.78 -9.44 -11.83
CA ILE A 4 -7.53 -10.40 -12.64
C ILE A 4 -8.81 -9.68 -13.10
N LEU A 5 -8.88 -9.34 -14.39
CA LEU A 5 -10.01 -8.58 -14.95
C LEU A 5 -11.22 -9.46 -15.27
N ASP A 6 -10.97 -10.69 -15.68
CA ASP A 6 -12.01 -11.69 -15.96
C ASP A 6 -11.54 -13.03 -15.38
N HIS A 7 -12.28 -13.54 -14.40
CA HIS A 7 -11.97 -14.80 -13.74
C HIS A 7 -12.86 -15.91 -14.33
N PRO A 8 -12.30 -17.07 -14.74
CA PRO A 8 -13.05 -18.13 -15.44
C PRO A 8 -14.33 -18.62 -14.74
N ILE A 9 -14.43 -18.44 -13.42
CA ILE A 9 -15.58 -18.82 -12.59
C ILE A 9 -16.37 -17.62 -12.07
N LEU A 10 -15.70 -16.50 -11.76
CA LEU A 10 -16.35 -15.35 -11.10
C LEU A 10 -16.81 -14.29 -12.11
N GLY A 11 -16.39 -14.41 -13.37
CA GLY A 11 -16.67 -13.47 -14.44
C GLY A 11 -15.85 -12.18 -14.32
N PRO A 12 -16.34 -11.09 -14.94
CA PRO A 12 -15.64 -9.82 -14.96
C PRO A 12 -15.58 -9.20 -13.57
N LEU A 13 -14.45 -8.57 -13.27
CA LEU A 13 -14.21 -7.83 -12.05
C LEU A 13 -15.22 -6.66 -11.96
N PRO A 14 -15.96 -6.49 -10.85
CA PRO A 14 -16.95 -5.43 -10.73
C PRO A 14 -16.29 -4.04 -10.86
N GLU A 15 -17.06 -3.11 -11.41
CA GLU A 15 -16.73 -1.70 -11.36
C GLU A 15 -16.89 -1.18 -9.94
N GLU A 16 -15.83 -0.53 -9.45
CA GLU A 16 -15.79 0.11 -8.14
C GLU A 16 -15.45 1.58 -8.33
N GLU A 17 -15.87 2.42 -7.37
CA GLU A 17 -15.52 3.84 -7.35
C GLU A 17 -13.99 4.00 -7.34
N LYS A 18 -13.47 4.71 -8.34
CA LYS A 18 -12.04 5.03 -8.44
C LYS A 18 -11.74 6.30 -7.66
N VAL A 19 -10.65 6.26 -6.91
CA VAL A 19 -10.14 7.37 -6.10
C VAL A 19 -8.66 7.59 -6.41
N THR A 20 -8.20 8.83 -6.22
CA THR A 20 -6.80 9.18 -6.40
C THR A 20 -6.07 9.16 -5.07
N ILE A 21 -4.98 8.39 -4.99
CA ILE A 21 -4.03 8.42 -3.88
C ILE A 21 -2.68 8.89 -4.40
N TYR A 22 -1.83 9.41 -3.51
CA TYR A 22 -0.50 9.89 -3.85
C TYR A 22 0.54 8.96 -3.23
N VAL A 23 1.33 8.29 -4.05
CA VAL A 23 2.40 7.39 -3.60
C VAL A 23 3.74 8.01 -3.97
N ASP A 24 4.55 8.34 -2.98
CA ASP A 24 5.87 8.98 -3.18
C ASP A 24 5.79 10.24 -4.08
N GLY A 25 4.69 10.98 -3.96
CA GLY A 25 4.39 12.18 -4.76
C GLY A 25 3.77 11.92 -6.14
N GLU A 26 3.66 10.66 -6.58
CA GLU A 26 3.02 10.31 -7.84
C GLU A 26 1.52 9.99 -7.64
N PRO A 27 0.61 10.52 -8.47
CA PRO A 27 -0.80 10.15 -8.41
C PRO A 27 -1.00 8.72 -8.90
N VAL A 28 -1.76 7.94 -8.14
CA VAL A 28 -2.10 6.54 -8.41
C VAL A 28 -3.62 6.38 -8.32
N GLU A 29 -4.20 5.79 -9.37
CA GLU A 29 -5.62 5.42 -9.38
C GLU A 29 -5.81 4.12 -8.60
N ALA A 30 -6.70 4.15 -7.61
CA ALA A 30 -7.03 3.02 -6.75
C ALA A 30 -8.56 2.86 -6.64
N ARG A 31 -9.01 1.71 -6.14
CA ARG A 31 -10.42 1.46 -5.85
C ARG A 31 -10.73 1.83 -4.41
N LYS A 32 -11.78 2.59 -4.20
CA LYS A 32 -12.21 3.02 -2.87
C LYS A 32 -12.51 1.81 -1.98
N GLY A 33 -11.95 1.80 -0.78
CA GLY A 33 -12.17 0.74 0.20
C GLY A 33 -11.29 -0.51 0.02
N GLU A 34 -10.58 -0.66 -1.10
CA GLU A 34 -9.60 -1.74 -1.24
C GLU A 34 -8.39 -1.51 -0.32
N MET A 35 -7.60 -2.54 -0.03
CA MET A 35 -6.43 -2.36 0.83
C MET A 35 -5.32 -1.60 0.08
N ILE A 36 -4.66 -0.66 0.76
CA ILE A 36 -3.54 0.12 0.19
C ILE A 36 -2.52 -0.80 -0.47
N ALA A 37 -2.18 -1.92 0.17
CA ALA A 37 -1.25 -2.89 -0.40
C ALA A 37 -1.73 -3.54 -1.71
N ALA A 38 -3.03 -3.80 -1.84
CA ALA A 38 -3.62 -4.34 -3.07
C ALA A 38 -3.55 -3.31 -4.21
N ALA A 39 -3.88 -2.05 -3.91
CA ALA A 39 -3.77 -0.94 -4.86
C ALA A 39 -2.33 -0.78 -5.38
N LEU A 40 -1.35 -0.71 -4.49
CA LEU A 40 0.08 -0.64 -4.83
C LEU A 40 0.54 -1.85 -5.65
N MET A 41 0.14 -3.07 -5.26
CA MET A 41 0.51 -4.26 -6.03
C MET A 41 0.01 -4.21 -7.47
N ALA A 42 -1.22 -3.71 -7.68
CA ALA A 42 -1.83 -3.57 -8.99
C ALA A 42 -1.07 -2.61 -9.92
N THR A 43 -0.35 -1.63 -9.37
CA THR A 43 0.53 -0.73 -10.16
C THR A 43 1.80 -1.40 -10.69
N GLY A 44 2.13 -2.60 -10.19
CA GLY A 44 3.38 -3.28 -10.52
C GLY A 44 4.59 -2.83 -9.71
N LYS A 45 4.44 -1.93 -8.74
CA LYS A 45 5.49 -1.48 -7.80
C LYS A 45 5.29 -2.10 -6.40
N PRO A 46 5.68 -3.37 -6.14
CA PRO A 46 5.35 -4.06 -4.89
C PRO A 46 6.38 -3.78 -3.78
N TYR A 47 6.78 -2.53 -3.59
CA TYR A 47 7.83 -2.15 -2.65
C TYR A 47 7.29 -1.12 -1.65
N PHE A 48 7.35 -1.46 -0.36
CA PHE A 48 6.67 -0.71 0.70
C PHE A 48 7.65 -0.01 1.64
N ARG A 49 8.73 -0.73 2.03
CA ARG A 49 9.74 -0.19 2.95
C ARG A 49 11.12 -0.78 2.74
N LYS A 50 12.15 -0.04 3.15
CA LYS A 50 13.53 -0.52 3.25
C LYS A 50 13.88 -0.87 4.70
N THR A 51 14.60 -1.99 4.89
CA THR A 51 15.07 -2.40 6.23
C THR A 51 16.14 -1.45 6.76
N VAL A 52 16.17 -1.25 8.09
CA VAL A 52 17.12 -0.32 8.75
C VAL A 52 18.57 -0.70 8.50
N LYS A 53 18.92 -1.99 8.67
CA LYS A 53 20.33 -2.44 8.70
C LYS A 53 20.94 -2.65 7.31
N ARG A 54 20.16 -3.17 6.37
CA ARG A 54 20.66 -3.61 5.05
C ARG A 54 20.07 -2.84 3.88
N HIS A 55 19.14 -1.90 4.15
CA HIS A 55 18.42 -1.16 3.11
C HIS A 55 17.79 -2.07 2.05
N GLU A 56 17.34 -3.24 2.48
CA GLU A 56 16.73 -4.23 1.59
C GLU A 56 15.27 -3.89 1.37
N PRO A 57 14.78 -3.99 0.13
CA PRO A 57 13.39 -3.74 -0.15
C PRO A 57 12.49 -4.83 0.42
N ARG A 58 11.34 -4.43 0.99
CA ARG A 58 10.32 -5.35 1.49
C ARG A 58 9.01 -5.16 0.76
N SER A 59 8.42 -6.31 0.43
CA SER A 59 7.14 -6.44 -0.23
C SER A 59 6.05 -6.91 0.75
N ILE A 60 4.84 -7.15 0.24
CA ILE A 60 3.82 -7.84 1.02
C ILE A 60 4.28 -9.27 1.34
N PHE A 61 4.05 -9.71 2.57
CA PHE A 61 4.38 -11.07 3.00
C PHE A 61 3.15 -11.79 3.54
N CYS A 62 2.62 -11.34 4.68
CA CYS A 62 1.53 -12.08 5.34
C CYS A 62 0.12 -11.74 4.83
N GLY A 63 -0.12 -10.52 4.33
CA GLY A 63 -1.45 -10.07 3.91
C GLY A 63 -2.53 -9.96 5.00
N ILE A 64 -2.20 -10.24 6.26
CA ILE A 64 -3.17 -10.36 7.37
C ILE A 64 -2.92 -9.37 8.52
N GLY A 65 -2.11 -8.33 8.30
CA GLY A 65 -1.83 -7.33 9.33
C GLY A 65 -0.93 -7.81 10.49
N ARG A 66 -0.21 -8.93 10.32
CA ARG A 66 0.68 -9.48 11.36
C ARG A 66 2.15 -9.11 11.17
N CYS A 67 2.67 -9.29 9.96
CA CYS A 67 4.06 -8.93 9.64
C CYS A 67 4.22 -7.41 9.53
N THR A 68 5.45 -6.92 9.60
CA THR A 68 5.76 -5.50 9.42
C THR A 68 6.30 -5.16 8.03
N ASP A 69 6.36 -6.11 7.10
CA ASP A 69 7.01 -5.87 5.80
C ASP A 69 6.22 -4.94 4.85
N CYS A 70 4.90 -4.84 5.03
CA CYS A 70 4.03 -3.93 4.27
C CYS A 70 3.91 -2.52 4.87
N VAL A 71 4.63 -2.20 5.96
CA VAL A 71 4.39 -0.90 6.61
C VAL A 71 4.88 0.27 5.74
N MET A 72 4.10 1.34 5.71
CA MET A 72 4.42 2.59 5.04
C MET A 72 4.09 3.77 5.96
N THR A 73 4.53 4.97 5.58
CA THR A 73 4.00 6.20 6.16
C THR A 73 2.72 6.53 5.42
N VAL A 74 1.60 6.65 6.13
CA VAL A 74 0.30 6.99 5.54
C VAL A 74 -0.24 8.21 6.26
N ASN A 75 -0.51 9.28 5.51
CA ASN A 75 -0.95 10.58 6.01
C ASN A 75 -0.07 11.09 7.16
N GLY A 76 1.25 10.99 7.00
CA GLY A 76 2.24 11.37 8.00
C GLY A 76 2.38 10.42 9.20
N THR A 77 1.60 9.35 9.27
CA THR A 77 1.71 8.34 10.34
C THR A 77 2.61 7.19 9.88
N PRO A 78 3.78 6.97 10.50
CA PRO A 78 4.65 5.84 10.16
C PRO A 78 4.10 4.51 10.69
N ASN A 79 4.66 3.40 10.18
CA ASN A 79 4.35 2.03 10.56
C ASN A 79 2.89 1.58 10.32
N VAL A 80 2.18 2.24 9.40
CA VAL A 80 0.80 1.86 9.04
C VAL A 80 0.82 0.60 8.20
N ARG A 81 0.02 -0.40 8.60
CA ARG A 81 -0.05 -1.70 7.94
C ARG A 81 -0.96 -1.62 6.72
N THR A 82 -0.38 -1.29 5.57
CA THR A 82 -1.09 -1.12 4.29
C THR A 82 -1.91 -2.33 3.83
N CYS A 83 -1.59 -3.55 4.30
CA CYS A 83 -2.36 -4.75 3.97
C CYS A 83 -3.73 -4.84 4.63
N VAL A 84 -4.01 -4.02 5.65
CA VAL A 84 -5.30 -4.00 6.38
C VAL A 84 -5.85 -2.56 6.51
N THR A 85 -5.25 -1.61 5.80
CA THR A 85 -5.70 -0.22 5.76
C THR A 85 -6.40 0.00 4.43
N ALA A 86 -7.66 0.41 4.47
CA ALA A 86 -8.45 0.72 3.29
C ALA A 86 -8.00 2.04 2.64
N VAL A 87 -8.13 2.10 1.33
CA VAL A 87 -7.87 3.29 0.51
C VAL A 87 -9.03 4.27 0.64
N GLU A 88 -8.68 5.54 0.81
CA GLU A 88 -9.59 6.69 0.73
C GLU A 88 -9.04 7.74 -0.23
N GLU A 89 -9.93 8.59 -0.75
CA GLU A 89 -9.57 9.69 -1.65
C GLU A 89 -8.54 10.63 -1.03
N GLY A 90 -7.53 11.01 -1.80
CA GLY A 90 -6.51 11.98 -1.42
C GLY A 90 -5.49 11.49 -0.40
N MET A 91 -5.45 10.19 -0.07
CA MET A 91 -4.43 9.64 0.83
C MET A 91 -3.01 9.90 0.30
N VAL A 92 -2.11 10.31 1.20
CA VAL A 92 -0.68 10.49 0.94
C VAL A 92 0.08 9.33 1.57
N ILE A 93 0.77 8.56 0.74
CA ILE A 93 1.45 7.34 1.11
C ILE A 93 2.92 7.46 0.69
N GLU A 94 3.82 7.19 1.62
CA GLU A 94 5.26 7.31 1.39
C GLU A 94 5.96 6.01 1.76
N THR A 95 6.86 5.58 0.89
CA THR A 95 7.75 4.46 1.13
C THR A 95 8.53 4.68 2.42
N GLN A 96 8.40 3.75 3.36
CA GLN A 96 9.06 3.91 4.66
C GLN A 96 10.54 3.50 4.61
N MET A 97 11.41 4.33 5.18
CA MET A 97 12.77 3.92 5.54
C MET A 97 12.79 3.47 7.00
N GLY A 98 13.24 2.23 7.25
CA GLY A 98 13.45 1.73 8.59
C GLY A 98 12.17 1.69 9.45
N PHE A 99 12.22 2.35 10.62
CA PHE A 99 11.09 2.45 11.55
C PHE A 99 10.15 3.64 11.28
N GLY A 100 10.38 4.40 10.20
CA GLY A 100 9.67 5.64 9.92
C GLY A 100 10.04 6.79 10.86
N ASP A 101 9.66 8.00 10.48
CA ASP A 101 9.87 9.21 11.27
C ASP A 101 8.58 9.58 12.01
N TRP A 102 8.69 9.82 13.32
CA TRP A 102 7.58 10.24 14.19
C TRP A 102 7.59 11.75 14.48
N GLY A 103 8.49 12.52 13.85
CA GLY A 103 8.56 13.97 14.02
C GLY A 103 8.83 14.42 15.46
N GLY A 104 9.60 13.64 16.22
CA GLY A 104 9.97 13.95 17.60
C GLY A 104 8.90 13.66 18.66
N LYS A 105 7.74 13.09 18.29
CA LYS A 105 6.72 12.65 19.24
C LYS A 105 7.00 11.19 19.66
N ARG A 106 7.61 11.00 20.82
CA ARG A 106 7.70 9.71 21.52
C ARG A 106 7.12 9.85 22.91
#